data_AF-A0A8H4Q738-F1
#
_entry.id   AF-A0A8H4Q738-F1
#
_cell.length_a   1.000
_cell.length_b   1.000
_cell.length_c   1.000
_cell.angle_alpha   90.00
_cell.angle_beta   90.00
_cell.angle_gamma   90.00
#
_symmetry.space_group_name_H-M   'P 1'
#
loop_
_entity.id
_entity.type
_entity.pdbx_description
1 polymer ?
#
loop_
_entity_poly.entity_id
_entity_poly.type
_entity_poly.pdbx_seq_one_letter_code
_entity_poly.pdbx_strand_id
1 'polypeptide(L)'
;MDYIQGTQLDHLWPGLDDAARRHVVEKIWRSVKMLHACRPPAELGGVTTASVSGGSVRDGILGVEGSGAISAGPFTSAEDFDDFVKGNEDVEGFPRWPARTGFVHADLTPRNIIVKADGAVCFIDWEFAGWWPLYWERVKWHFTDFPPTPEWVNLMDEISGWARGIQEEE
;
A
#
# COMPACT_ATOMS: atom_id res chain seq x y z
N MET A 1 6.74 -16.74 -13.20
CA MET A 1 6.31 -15.41 -13.70
C MET A 1 7.08 -15.13 -14.97
N ASP A 2 6.41 -14.58 -15.98
CA ASP A 2 7.10 -14.14 -17.20
C ASP A 2 7.87 -12.85 -16.92
N TYR A 3 8.98 -12.66 -17.63
CA TYR A 3 9.75 -11.43 -17.53
C TYR A 3 8.96 -10.25 -18.09
N ILE A 4 8.95 -9.14 -17.35
CA ILE A 4 8.28 -7.89 -17.74
C ILE A 4 9.32 -6.94 -18.32
N GLN A 5 9.26 -6.71 -19.62
CA GLN A 5 10.12 -5.73 -20.29
C GLN A 5 9.70 -4.30 -19.89
N GLY A 6 10.63 -3.55 -19.29
CA GLY A 6 10.43 -2.14 -18.92
C GLY A 6 11.57 -1.64 -18.03
N THR A 7 11.38 -0.46 -17.44
CA THR A 7 12.33 0.14 -16.49
C THR A 7 11.63 0.37 -15.17
N GLN A 8 12.29 0.06 -14.06
CA GLN A 8 11.76 0.37 -12.72
C GLN A 8 11.61 1.89 -12.54
N LEU A 9 10.57 2.30 -11.82
CA LEU A 9 10.22 3.71 -11.68
C LEU A 9 11.26 4.47 -10.86
N ASP A 10 11.89 3.86 -9.87
CA ASP A 10 13.00 4.44 -9.09
C ASP A 10 14.17 4.89 -9.99
N HIS A 11 14.51 4.13 -11.02
CA HIS A 11 15.54 4.49 -11.99
C HIS A 11 15.10 5.63 -12.92
N LEU A 12 13.81 5.73 -13.23
CA LEU A 12 13.27 6.80 -14.08
C LEU A 12 13.05 8.10 -13.29
N TRP A 13 12.68 7.99 -12.01
CA TRP A 13 12.19 9.08 -11.16
C TRP A 13 13.09 10.33 -11.11
N PRO A 14 14.43 10.21 -11.01
CA PRO A 14 15.32 11.38 -10.99
C PRO A 14 15.29 12.19 -12.29
N GLY A 15 14.97 11.54 -13.42
CA GLY A 15 14.92 12.18 -14.74
C GLY A 15 13.56 12.71 -15.16
N LEU A 16 12.50 12.43 -14.41
CA LEU A 16 11.15 12.92 -14.70
C LEU A 16 10.98 14.37 -14.23
N ASP A 17 10.31 15.19 -15.04
CA ASP A 17 9.78 16.47 -14.59
C ASP A 17 8.50 16.28 -13.75
N ASP A 18 8.03 17.37 -13.13
CA ASP A 18 6.88 17.33 -12.22
C ASP A 18 5.60 16.87 -12.91
N ALA A 19 5.40 17.23 -14.17
CA ALA A 19 4.24 16.82 -14.95
C ALA A 19 4.27 15.31 -15.23
N ALA A 20 5.43 14.76 -15.58
CA ALA A 20 5.61 13.34 -15.82
C ALA A 20 5.48 12.51 -14.53
N ARG A 21 6.03 12.99 -13.41
CA ARG A 21 5.85 12.37 -12.08
C ARG A 21 4.38 12.31 -11.69
N ARG A 22 3.65 13.42 -11.84
CA ARG A 22 2.21 13.44 -11.57
C ARG A 22 1.45 12.45 -12.46
N HIS A 23 1.73 12.45 -13.77
CA HIS A 23 1.03 11.58 -14.72
C HIS A 23 1.25 10.09 -14.43
N VAL A 24 2.48 9.69 -14.05
CA VAL A 24 2.73 8.29 -13.69
C VAL A 24 2.06 7.93 -12.36
N VAL A 25 2.07 8.81 -11.37
CA VAL A 25 1.38 8.58 -10.08
C VAL A 25 -0.14 8.47 -10.28
N GLU A 26 -0.74 9.28 -11.14
CA GLU A 26 -2.16 9.16 -11.48
C GLU A 26 -2.50 7.79 -12.10
N LYS A 27 -1.63 7.27 -12.98
CA LYS A 27 -1.80 5.92 -13.56
C LYS A 27 -1.66 4.83 -12.51
N ILE A 28 -0.68 4.95 -11.62
CA ILE A 28 -0.47 4.03 -10.49
C ILE A 28 -1.71 4.04 -9.61
N TRP A 29 -2.20 5.20 -9.20
CA TRP A 29 -3.36 5.30 -8.33
C TRP A 29 -4.64 4.78 -8.98
N ARG A 30 -4.83 4.97 -10.28
CA ARG A 30 -5.94 4.31 -11.01
C ARG A 30 -5.88 2.79 -10.91
N SER A 31 -4.70 2.22 -11.01
CA SER A 31 -4.47 0.77 -10.89
C SER A 31 -4.66 0.28 -9.45
N VAL A 32 -4.16 1.03 -8.46
CA VAL A 32 -4.37 0.76 -7.03
C VAL A 32 -5.87 0.76 -6.69
N LYS A 33 -6.66 1.70 -7.22
CA LYS A 33 -8.11 1.69 -7.03
C LYS A 33 -8.79 0.42 -7.56
N MET A 34 -8.24 -0.20 -8.61
CA MET A 34 -8.74 -1.49 -9.10
C MET A 34 -8.44 -2.62 -8.10
N LEU A 35 -7.24 -2.63 -7.51
CA LEU A 35 -6.90 -3.57 -6.43
C LEU A 35 -7.82 -3.35 -5.23
N HIS A 36 -7.96 -2.10 -4.79
CA HIS A 36 -8.83 -1.75 -3.68
C HIS A 36 -10.28 -2.18 -3.93
N ALA A 37 -10.77 -2.17 -5.17
CA ALA A 37 -12.12 -2.62 -5.48
C ALA A 37 -12.36 -4.13 -5.21
N CYS A 38 -11.31 -4.95 -5.20
CA CYS A 38 -11.39 -6.37 -4.87
C CYS A 38 -11.84 -6.60 -3.43
N ARG A 39 -12.60 -7.67 -3.21
CA ARG A 39 -13.12 -8.09 -1.90
C ARG A 39 -12.57 -9.45 -1.51
N PRO A 40 -12.36 -9.72 -0.21
CA PRO A 40 -12.10 -11.07 0.26
C PRO A 40 -13.18 -12.03 -0.25
N PRO A 41 -12.81 -13.21 -0.77
CA PRO A 41 -13.77 -14.26 -1.10
C PRO A 41 -14.65 -14.62 0.11
N ALA A 42 -15.91 -14.96 -0.14
CA ALA A 42 -16.87 -15.25 0.93
C ALA A 42 -16.44 -16.44 1.80
N GLU A 43 -15.67 -17.37 1.22
CA GLU A 43 -15.12 -18.56 1.87
C GLU A 43 -14.13 -18.22 2.99
N LEU A 44 -13.55 -17.02 2.97
CA LEU A 44 -12.65 -16.55 4.03
C LEU A 44 -13.39 -16.02 5.26
N GLY A 45 -14.72 -16.15 5.33
CA GLY A 45 -15.48 -15.91 6.57
C GLY A 45 -15.47 -14.46 7.07
N GLY A 46 -15.27 -13.49 6.18
CA GLY A 46 -15.32 -12.06 6.55
C GLY A 46 -14.04 -11.51 7.17
N VAL A 47 -12.87 -12.07 6.83
CA VAL A 47 -11.56 -11.49 7.22
C VAL A 47 -11.46 -9.99 6.90
N THR A 48 -10.88 -9.25 7.84
CA THR A 48 -10.58 -7.83 7.70
C THR A 48 -9.12 -7.59 7.36
N THR A 49 -8.24 -8.43 7.91
CA THR A 49 -6.79 -8.42 7.68
C THR A 49 -6.28 -9.86 7.56
N ALA A 50 -5.88 -10.30 6.37
CA ALA A 50 -5.40 -11.66 6.13
C ALA A 50 -4.55 -11.75 4.86
N SER A 51 -3.73 -12.80 4.73
CA SER A 51 -3.12 -13.14 3.44
C SER A 51 -4.20 -13.49 2.40
N VAL A 52 -3.82 -13.59 1.13
CA VAL A 52 -4.74 -13.91 0.02
C VAL A 52 -5.55 -15.19 0.28
N SER A 53 -4.96 -16.16 0.96
CA SER A 53 -5.56 -17.45 1.31
C SER A 53 -6.27 -17.47 2.67
N GLY A 54 -6.39 -16.32 3.35
CA GLY A 54 -7.04 -16.22 4.67
C GLY A 54 -6.13 -16.52 5.86
N GLY A 55 -4.82 -16.63 5.66
CA GLY A 55 -3.85 -16.85 6.72
C GLY A 55 -3.34 -15.55 7.35
N SER A 56 -2.30 -15.65 8.17
CA SER A 56 -1.63 -14.48 8.73
C SER A 56 -1.04 -13.60 7.64
N VAL A 57 -1.15 -12.29 7.83
CA VAL A 57 -0.42 -11.31 7.04
C VAL A 57 1.05 -11.28 7.47
N ARG A 58 1.93 -10.80 6.58
CA ARG A 58 3.33 -10.56 6.89
C ARG A 58 3.66 -9.11 6.55
N ASP A 59 4.34 -8.41 7.47
CA ASP A 59 4.77 -7.03 7.23
C ASP A 59 5.92 -6.64 8.17
N GLY A 60 6.88 -5.88 7.65
CA GLY A 60 8.00 -5.29 8.39
C GLY A 60 7.58 -4.31 9.48
N ILE A 61 6.57 -3.47 9.22
CA ILE A 61 6.12 -2.42 10.16
C ILE A 61 5.46 -3.00 11.41
N LEU A 62 5.00 -4.25 11.35
CA LEU A 62 4.40 -4.95 12.48
C LEU A 62 5.45 -5.55 13.42
N GLY A 63 6.70 -5.66 12.96
CA GLY A 63 7.81 -6.18 13.77
C GLY A 63 8.31 -5.16 14.79
N VAL A 64 9.00 -5.63 15.82
CA VAL A 64 9.79 -4.77 16.70
C VAL A 64 11.15 -4.48 16.05
N GLU A 65 11.78 -3.37 16.43
CA GLU A 65 13.09 -2.97 15.91
C GLU A 65 14.10 -4.14 15.97
N GLY A 66 14.71 -4.46 14.82
CA GLY A 66 15.68 -5.55 14.70
C GLY A 66 15.12 -6.97 14.49
N SER A 67 13.79 -7.16 14.54
CA SER A 67 13.16 -8.48 14.33
C SER A 67 12.75 -8.79 12.88
N GLY A 68 12.70 -7.77 12.02
CA GLY A 68 12.26 -7.89 10.63
C GLY A 68 10.75 -8.13 10.51
N ALA A 69 10.31 -8.61 9.34
CA ALA A 69 8.89 -8.84 9.08
C ALA A 69 8.33 -10.01 9.90
N ILE A 70 7.26 -9.73 10.65
CA ILE A 70 6.55 -10.73 11.45
C ILE A 70 5.24 -11.16 10.78
N SER A 71 4.68 -12.27 11.25
CA SER A 71 3.35 -12.71 10.86
C SER A 71 2.31 -12.37 11.94
N ALA A 72 1.16 -11.84 11.54
CA ALA A 72 0.08 -11.46 12.45
C ALA A 72 -1.30 -11.87 11.88
N GLY A 73 -2.27 -12.13 12.75
CA GLY A 73 -3.62 -12.52 12.34
C GLY A 73 -3.75 -13.98 11.86
N PRO A 74 -4.74 -14.31 11.02
CA PRO A 74 -5.69 -13.39 10.39
C PRO A 74 -6.58 -12.70 11.43
N PHE A 75 -7.09 -11.52 11.07
CA PHE A 75 -8.05 -10.76 11.85
C PHE A 75 -9.40 -10.78 11.14
N THR A 76 -10.48 -10.93 11.91
CA THR A 76 -11.87 -10.91 11.44
C THR A 76 -12.61 -9.64 11.83
N SER A 77 -11.97 -8.77 12.62
CA SER A 77 -12.47 -7.45 12.98
C SER A 77 -11.42 -6.40 12.63
N ALA A 78 -11.86 -5.23 12.15
CA ALA A 78 -10.97 -4.09 11.96
C ALA A 78 -10.48 -3.56 13.31
N GLU A 79 -11.32 -3.64 14.35
CA GLU A 79 -11.00 -3.25 15.72
C GLU A 79 -9.87 -4.10 16.30
N ASP A 80 -9.90 -5.43 16.12
CA ASP A 80 -8.83 -6.31 16.61
C ASP A 80 -7.47 -5.99 15.97
N PHE A 81 -7.48 -5.60 14.69
CA PHE A 81 -6.26 -5.20 14.00
C PHE A 81 -5.79 -3.80 14.44
N ASP A 82 -6.72 -2.85 14.60
CA ASP A 82 -6.42 -1.51 15.09
C ASP A 82 -5.85 -1.55 16.52
N ASP A 83 -6.39 -2.40 17.39
CA ASP A 83 -5.87 -2.66 18.73
C ASP A 83 -4.50 -3.35 18.69
N PHE A 84 -4.26 -4.26 17.75
CA PHE A 84 -2.96 -4.91 17.57
C PHE A 84 -1.85 -3.91 17.21
N VAL A 85 -2.14 -2.93 16.36
CA VAL A 85 -1.17 -1.90 15.94
C VAL A 85 -1.16 -0.67 16.84
N LYS A 86 -1.95 -0.68 17.92
CA LYS A 86 -2.02 0.41 18.88
C LYS A 86 -0.69 0.58 19.61
N GLY A 87 -0.20 1.81 19.69
CA GLY A 87 1.10 2.13 20.28
C GLY A 87 2.30 1.83 19.37
N ASN A 88 2.07 1.42 18.12
CA ASN A 88 3.12 1.44 17.11
C ASN A 88 3.28 2.88 16.59
N GLU A 89 4.39 3.53 16.93
CA GLU A 89 4.67 4.93 16.60
C GLU A 89 4.64 5.23 15.09
N ASP A 90 5.02 4.25 14.26
CA ASP A 90 4.98 4.38 12.79
C ASP A 90 3.54 4.38 12.25
N VAL A 91 2.58 3.85 13.00
CA VAL A 91 1.19 3.69 12.54
C VAL A 91 0.23 4.67 13.23
N GLU A 92 0.50 5.05 14.48
CA GLU A 92 -0.42 5.80 15.34
C GLU A 92 -0.83 7.17 14.75
N GLY A 93 0.04 7.81 13.96
CA GLY A 93 -0.24 9.09 13.30
C GLY A 93 -1.14 9.01 12.06
N PHE A 94 -1.55 7.81 11.62
CA PHE A 94 -2.31 7.63 10.39
C PHE A 94 -3.82 7.52 10.64
N PRO A 95 -4.67 8.22 9.86
CA PRO A 95 -6.12 8.08 9.94
C PRO A 95 -6.55 6.66 9.55
N ARG A 96 -7.51 6.09 10.29
CA ARG A 96 -8.05 4.74 10.06
C ARG A 96 -9.16 4.71 9.00
N TRP A 97 -9.06 5.59 8.00
CA TRP A 97 -10.09 5.78 6.97
C TRP A 97 -9.51 5.59 5.55
N PRO A 98 -10.23 4.88 4.65
CA PRO A 98 -11.47 4.16 4.89
C PRO A 98 -11.26 2.85 5.65
N ALA A 99 -12.08 2.58 6.67
CA ALA A 99 -12.04 1.38 7.52
C ALA A 99 -12.53 0.09 6.81
N ARG A 100 -12.53 0.11 5.48
CA ARG A 100 -13.10 -0.94 4.63
C ARG A 100 -11.98 -1.86 4.17
N THR A 101 -12.20 -3.17 4.20
CA THR A 101 -11.22 -4.14 3.68
C THR A 101 -11.22 -4.19 2.15
N GLY A 102 -10.03 -4.29 1.57
CA GLY A 102 -9.81 -4.54 0.14
C GLY A 102 -8.47 -5.21 -0.10
N PHE A 103 -8.15 -5.46 -1.38
CA PHE A 103 -6.83 -5.99 -1.74
C PHE A 103 -5.81 -4.85 -1.79
N VAL A 104 -4.76 -4.97 -0.99
CA VAL A 104 -3.73 -3.95 -0.77
C VAL A 104 -2.38 -4.58 -1.10
N HIS A 105 -1.52 -3.84 -1.80
CA HIS A 105 -0.18 -4.30 -2.16
C HIS A 105 0.74 -4.32 -0.93
N ALA A 106 0.61 -3.31 -0.07
CA ALA A 106 1.37 -3.15 1.17
C ALA A 106 2.89 -3.04 0.96
N ASP A 107 3.35 -2.74 -0.24
CA ASP A 107 4.78 -2.43 -0.52
C ASP A 107 4.92 -1.53 -1.75
N LEU A 108 4.04 -0.53 -1.85
CA LEU A 108 3.96 0.31 -3.04
C LEU A 108 5.03 1.41 -3.01
N THR A 109 6.17 1.11 -3.63
CA THR A 109 7.34 2.00 -3.76
C THR A 109 7.84 2.04 -5.21
N PRO A 110 8.49 3.12 -5.69
CA PRO A 110 8.98 3.20 -7.08
C PRO A 110 9.83 2.02 -7.55
N ARG A 111 10.63 1.38 -6.67
CA ARG A 111 11.43 0.18 -7.02
C ARG A 111 10.58 -1.04 -7.38
N ASN A 112 9.35 -1.09 -6.89
CA ASN A 112 8.38 -2.18 -7.08
C ASN A 112 7.40 -1.89 -8.25
N ILE A 113 7.71 -0.89 -9.08
CA ILE A 113 6.87 -0.50 -10.21
C ILE A 113 7.71 -0.47 -11.49
N ILE A 114 7.34 -1.28 -12.47
CA ILE A 114 7.95 -1.27 -13.80
C ILE A 114 7.09 -0.41 -14.73
N VAL A 115 7.72 0.55 -15.42
CA VAL A 115 7.12 1.33 -16.51
C VAL A 115 7.53 0.71 -17.84
N LYS A 116 6.55 0.28 -18.62
CA LYS A 116 6.74 -0.29 -19.96
C LYS A 116 6.95 0.82 -21.00
N ALA A 117 7.45 0.45 -22.18
CA ALA A 117 7.68 1.38 -23.29
C ALA A 117 6.40 2.08 -23.79
N ASP A 118 5.24 1.43 -23.64
CA ASP A 118 3.90 1.99 -23.93
C ASP A 118 3.37 2.89 -22.80
N GLY A 119 4.15 3.06 -21.72
CA GLY A 119 3.79 3.84 -20.54
C GLY A 119 2.77 3.15 -19.63
N ALA A 120 2.50 1.85 -19.81
CA ALA A 120 1.76 1.06 -18.83
C ALA A 120 2.63 0.78 -17.60
N VAL A 121 1.98 0.68 -16.44
CA VAL A 121 2.64 0.38 -15.17
C VAL A 121 2.36 -1.07 -14.78
N CYS A 122 3.35 -1.72 -14.19
CA CYS A 122 3.22 -3.07 -13.66
C CYS A 122 3.77 -3.11 -12.23
N PHE A 123 2.99 -3.63 -11.30
CA PHE A 123 3.41 -3.80 -9.90
C PHE A 123 4.05 -5.17 -9.72
N ILE A 124 5.17 -5.18 -9.01
CA ILE A 124 5.94 -6.37 -8.65
C ILE A 124 6.15 -6.41 -7.14
N ASP A 125 6.72 -7.50 -6.65
CA ASP A 125 7.04 -7.68 -5.23
C ASP A 125 5.81 -7.68 -4.31
N TRP A 126 4.96 -8.69 -4.51
CA TRP A 126 3.68 -8.84 -3.82
C TRP A 126 3.80 -9.54 -2.46
N GLU A 127 4.99 -9.58 -1.84
CA GLU A 127 5.25 -10.44 -0.68
C GLU A 127 4.42 -10.09 0.57
N PHE A 128 3.99 -8.83 0.69
CA PHE A 128 3.12 -8.33 1.76
C PHE A 128 1.66 -8.14 1.32
N ALA A 129 1.35 -8.45 0.06
CA ALA A 129 0.02 -8.23 -0.47
C ALA A 129 -1.02 -9.15 0.15
N GLY A 130 -2.22 -8.61 0.37
CA GLY A 130 -3.27 -9.34 1.06
C GLY A 130 -4.58 -8.58 1.16
N TRP A 131 -5.46 -9.10 1.99
CA TRP A 131 -6.65 -8.41 2.45
C TRP A 131 -6.26 -7.53 3.63
N TRP A 132 -6.44 -6.23 3.50
CA TRP A 132 -6.10 -5.26 4.54
C TRP A 132 -7.19 -4.17 4.63
N PRO A 133 -7.31 -3.46 5.76
CA PRO A 133 -7.97 -2.15 5.79
C PRO A 133 -7.30 -1.24 4.76
N LEU A 134 -8.08 -0.59 3.91
CA LEU A 134 -7.51 0.16 2.78
C LEU A 134 -6.50 1.23 3.23
N TYR A 135 -6.72 1.87 4.37
CA TYR A 135 -5.81 2.88 4.90
C TYR A 135 -4.35 2.37 5.03
N TRP A 136 -4.16 1.05 5.12
CA TRP A 136 -2.85 0.40 5.22
C TRP A 136 -1.95 0.69 4.00
N GLU A 137 -2.50 0.83 2.80
CA GLU A 137 -1.69 1.17 1.61
C GLU A 137 -0.97 2.51 1.79
N ARG A 138 -1.64 3.48 2.43
CA ARG A 138 -1.05 4.80 2.72
C ARG A 138 -0.04 4.70 3.83
N VAL A 139 -0.33 3.99 4.93
CA VAL A 139 0.69 3.73 5.95
C VAL A 139 1.96 3.23 5.27
N LYS A 140 1.82 2.22 4.41
CA LYS A 140 2.97 1.58 3.78
C LYS A 140 3.78 2.48 2.85
N TRP A 141 3.18 3.26 1.95
CA TRP A 141 4.03 4.09 1.06
C TRP A 141 4.84 5.18 1.78
N HIS A 142 4.55 5.47 3.06
CA HIS A 142 5.36 6.36 3.90
C HIS A 142 6.59 5.64 4.51
N PHE A 143 6.60 4.30 4.56
CA PHE A 143 7.64 3.50 5.22
C PHE A 143 8.32 2.44 4.32
N THR A 144 7.91 2.29 3.06
CA THR A 144 8.41 1.21 2.19
C THR A 144 9.74 1.52 1.52
N ASP A 145 10.14 2.79 1.45
CA ASP A 145 11.36 3.23 0.76
C ASP A 145 12.40 3.80 1.73
N PHE A 146 13.66 3.40 1.56
CA PHE A 146 14.78 3.84 2.41
C PHE A 146 16.04 4.08 1.55
N PRO A 147 16.55 5.32 1.49
CA PRO A 147 15.99 6.53 2.09
C PRO A 147 14.61 6.89 1.49
N PRO A 148 13.74 7.60 2.24
CA PRO A 148 12.45 8.02 1.72
C PRO A 148 12.61 8.91 0.49
N THR A 149 11.67 8.79 -0.45
CA THR A 149 11.53 9.69 -1.61
C THR A 149 10.38 10.68 -1.33
N PRO A 150 10.64 11.89 -0.77
CA PRO A 150 9.57 12.76 -0.29
C PRO A 150 8.60 13.21 -1.40
N GLU A 151 9.10 13.44 -2.61
CA GLU A 151 8.27 13.84 -3.75
C GLU A 151 7.27 12.75 -4.14
N TRP A 152 7.67 11.47 -4.02
CA TRP A 152 6.79 10.33 -4.24
C TRP A 152 5.67 10.30 -3.20
N VAL A 153 6.05 10.36 -1.92
CA VAL A 153 5.10 10.34 -0.79
C VAL A 153 4.08 11.48 -0.91
N ASN A 154 4.56 12.70 -1.19
CA ASN A 154 3.72 13.88 -1.34
C ASN A 154 2.74 13.74 -2.51
N LEU A 155 3.17 13.23 -3.66
CA LEU A 155 2.30 13.01 -4.81
C LEU A 155 1.26 11.92 -4.55
N MET A 156 1.64 10.82 -3.87
CA MET A 156 0.70 9.76 -3.51
C MET A 156 -0.37 10.27 -2.53
N ASP A 157 0.01 11.04 -1.50
CA ASP A 157 -0.93 11.65 -0.56
C ASP A 157 -1.88 12.64 -1.26
N GLU A 158 -1.36 13.47 -2.17
CA GLU A 158 -2.15 14.44 -2.92
C GLU A 158 -3.15 13.76 -3.87
N ILE A 159 -2.69 12.81 -4.68
CA ILE A 159 -3.48 12.17 -5.74
C ILE A 159 -4.46 11.15 -5.18
N SER A 160 -4.12 10.50 -4.06
CA SER A 160 -5.04 9.57 -3.40
C SER A 160 -6.27 10.24 -2.81
N GLY A 161 -6.14 11.51 -2.42
CA GLY A 161 -7.20 12.29 -1.79
C GLY A 161 -7.48 11.86 -0.35
N TRP A 162 -6.75 10.90 0.21
CA TRP A 162 -6.94 10.44 1.60
C TRP A 162 -6.57 11.50 2.64
N ALA A 163 -5.71 12.46 2.27
CA ALA A 163 -5.44 13.63 3.09
C ALA A 163 -6.62 14.63 3.16
N ARG A 164 -7.57 14.59 2.20
CA ARG A 164 -8.69 15.56 2.11
C ARG A 164 -9.96 15.08 2.82
N GLY A 165 -10.13 13.77 3.02
CA GLY A 165 -11.26 13.21 3.76
C GLY A 165 -11.32 13.58 5.25
N ILE A 166 -10.30 14.27 5.77
CA ILE A 166 -10.24 14.76 7.15
C ILE A 166 -11.00 16.09 7.34
N GLN A 167 -11.31 16.82 6.25
CA GLN A 167 -11.92 18.16 6.32
C GLN A 167 -13.43 18.20 6.07
N GLU A 168 -14.07 17.09 5.70
CA GLU A 168 -15.51 17.06 5.35
C GLU A 168 -16.42 16.45 6.44
N GLU A 169 -15.87 16.09 7.61
CA GLU A 169 -16.64 15.54 8.75
C GLU A 169 -16.60 16.43 10.03
N GLU A 170 -16.46 17.74 9.88
CA GLU A 170 -16.79 18.74 10.93
C GLU A 170 -18.19 19.34 10.73
#